data_AF-A0A2Z6MTN3-F1
#
_entry.id   AF-A0A2Z6MTN3-F1
#
_cell.length_a   1.000
_cell.length_b   1.000
_cell.length_c   1.000
_cell.angle_alpha   90.00
_cell.angle_beta   90.00
_cell.angle_gamma   90.00
#
_symmetry.space_group_name_H-M   'P 1'
#
loop_
_entity.id
_entity.type
_entity.pdbx_description
1 polymer ?
#
loop_
_entity_poly.entity_id
_entity_poly.type
_entity_poly.pdbx_seq_one_letter_code
_entity_poly.pdbx_strand_id
1 'polypeptide(L)'
;MAKIEEQVSNKQILATDYITGNPKQTDMYLKTSTISLQLPLDSSEAVLVKNLVLSCDPYMRGTKRTDRNNLFYSFSPDSSLYVYDKD
;
A
#
# COMPACT_ATOMS: atom_id res chain seq x y z
N MET A 1 -29.60 6.28 -17.12
CA MET A 1 -28.58 7.34 -17.08
C MET A 1 -27.27 6.70 -16.65
N ALA A 2 -26.18 6.90 -17.38
CA ALA A 2 -24.88 6.33 -17.01
C ALA A 2 -24.42 6.97 -15.70
N LYS A 3 -24.12 6.14 -14.70
CA LYS A 3 -23.58 6.59 -13.41
C LYS A 3 -22.17 7.11 -13.68
N ILE A 4 -21.96 8.42 -13.53
CA ILE A 4 -20.63 9.01 -13.67
C ILE A 4 -19.77 8.41 -12.55
N GLU A 5 -18.73 7.67 -12.90
CA GLU A 5 -17.74 7.23 -11.93
C GLU A 5 -16.99 8.46 -11.41
N GLU A 6 -17.21 8.77 -10.14
CA GLU A 6 -16.42 9.78 -9.45
C GLU A 6 -14.99 9.25 -9.29
N GLN A 7 -14.09 9.79 -10.12
CA GLN A 7 -12.66 9.56 -10.00
C GLN A 7 -12.02 10.69 -9.19
N VAL A 8 -11.30 10.31 -8.14
CA VAL A 8 -10.58 11.24 -7.27
C VAL A 8 -9.08 10.99 -7.31
N SER A 9 -8.30 12.01 -6.95
CA SER A 9 -6.85 11.87 -6.82
C SER A 9 -6.48 11.02 -5.60
N ASN A 10 -5.57 10.07 -5.78
CA ASN A 10 -5.06 9.18 -4.75
C ASN A 10 -3.53 9.30 -4.66
N LYS A 11 -3.02 9.80 -3.54
CA LYS A 11 -1.58 9.93 -3.30
C LYS A 11 -1.06 8.70 -2.58
N GLN A 12 0.03 8.13 -3.08
CA GLN A 12 0.60 6.88 -2.61
C GLN A 12 2.10 7.04 -2.36
N ILE A 13 2.60 6.46 -1.27
CA ILE A 13 4.03 6.26 -1.06
C ILE A 13 4.34 4.84 -1.47
N LEU A 14 5.18 4.68 -2.49
CA LEU A 14 5.54 3.40 -3.07
C LEU A 14 7.04 3.15 -2.90
N ALA A 15 7.41 1.88 -2.75
CA ALA A 15 8.81 1.47 -2.74
C ALA A 15 9.37 1.48 -4.18
N THR A 16 10.57 2.04 -4.37
CA THR A 16 11.25 2.06 -5.67
C THR A 16 11.78 0.69 -6.07
N ASP A 17 12.17 -0.12 -5.08
CA ASP A 17 12.65 -1.50 -5.22
C ASP A 17 12.43 -2.22 -3.87
N TYR A 18 12.88 -3.46 -3.76
CA TYR A 18 12.93 -4.19 -2.50
C TYR A 18 13.75 -3.44 -1.45
N ILE A 19 13.08 -2.95 -0.41
CA ILE A 19 13.73 -2.27 0.70
C ILE A 19 14.31 -3.33 1.65
N THR A 20 15.62 -3.23 1.93
CA THR A 20 16.29 -4.10 2.89
C THR A 20 17.04 -3.28 3.94
N GLY A 21 16.88 -3.65 5.22
CA GLY A 21 17.39 -2.86 6.33
C GLY A 21 16.46 -1.68 6.67
N ASN A 22 17.04 -0.60 7.21
CA ASN A 22 16.26 0.59 7.53
C ASN A 22 15.90 1.34 6.25
N PRO A 23 14.61 1.66 6.00
CA PRO A 23 14.21 2.44 4.84
C PRO A 23 14.84 3.83 4.88
N LYS A 24 15.31 4.29 3.73
CA LYS A 24 15.70 5.68 3.48
C LYS A 24 14.60 6.39 2.70
N GLN A 25 14.58 7.71 2.78
CA GLN A 25 13.66 8.52 1.97
C GLN A 25 13.80 8.24 0.47
N THR A 26 15.00 7.93 -0.02
CA THR A 26 15.29 7.60 -1.43
C THR A 26 14.76 6.25 -1.87
N ASP A 27 14.41 5.37 -0.94
CA ASP A 27 13.89 4.03 -1.23
C ASP A 27 12.37 4.08 -1.51
N MET A 28 11.77 5.26 -1.37
CA MET A 28 10.35 5.50 -1.54
C MET A 28 10.11 6.72 -2.43
N TYR A 29 8.96 6.76 -3.08
CA TYR A 29 8.55 7.91 -3.88
C TYR A 29 7.05 8.18 -3.76
N LEU A 30 6.68 9.45 -3.93
CA LEU A 30 5.29 9.88 -3.95
C LEU A 30 4.74 9.73 -5.38
N LYS A 31 3.72 8.90 -5.55
CA LYS A 31 2.94 8.79 -6.78
C LYS A 31 1.55 9.37 -6.58
N THR A 32 1.07 10.12 -7.55
CA THR A 32 -0.34 10.55 -7.59
C THR A 32 -1.04 9.78 -8.69
N SER A 33 -2.01 8.95 -8.32
CA SER A 33 -2.88 8.19 -9.21
C SER A 33 -4.33 8.68 -9.10
N THR A 34 -5.23 8.06 -9.85
CA THR A 34 -6.68 8.26 -9.72
C THR A 34 -7.35 6.97 -9.26
N ILE A 35 -8.43 7.09 -8.49
CA ILE A 35 -9.22 5.96 -8.00
C ILE A 35 -10.72 6.23 -8.16
N SER A 36 -11.49 5.20 -8.53
CA SER A 36 -12.95 5.24 -8.51
C SER A 36 -13.44 4.99 -7.07
N LEU A 37 -14.39 5.79 -6.59
CA LEU A 37 -15.01 5.58 -5.27
C LEU A 37 -16.07 4.46 -5.26
N GLN A 38 -15.98 3.53 -6.21
CA GLN A 38 -16.86 2.37 -6.34
C GLN A 38 -16.01 1.10 -6.38
N LEU A 39 -16.50 0.04 -5.73
CA LEU A 39 -15.84 -1.26 -5.78
C LEU A 39 -16.06 -1.92 -7.15
N PRO A 40 -15.06 -2.65 -7.69
CA PRO A 40 -15.24 -3.47 -8.88
C PRO A 40 -16.35 -4.49 -8.67
N LEU A 41 -17.17 -4.76 -9.70
CA LEU A 41 -18.32 -5.69 -9.61
C LEU A 41 -17.93 -7.09 -9.12
N ASP A 42 -16.73 -7.54 -9.48
CA ASP A 42 -16.24 -8.89 -9.15
C ASP A 42 -15.63 -8.99 -7.74
N SER A 43 -15.73 -7.93 -6.93
CA SER A 43 -15.15 -7.89 -5.59
C SER A 43 -16.12 -8.51 -4.58
N SER A 44 -15.98 -9.81 -4.30
CA SER A 44 -16.63 -10.43 -3.15
C SER A 44 -15.81 -10.10 -1.89
N GLU A 45 -16.43 -9.45 -0.90
CA GLU A 45 -15.83 -9.15 0.42
C GLU A 45 -14.75 -8.05 0.44
N ALA A 46 -14.86 -7.03 -0.41
CA ALA A 46 -13.97 -5.87 -0.37
C ALA A 46 -14.61 -4.67 0.35
N VAL A 47 -13.76 -3.86 0.98
CA VAL A 47 -14.13 -2.55 1.55
C VAL A 47 -13.22 -1.49 0.95
N LEU A 48 -13.82 -0.41 0.44
CA LEU A 48 -13.09 0.79 0.05
C LEU A 48 -12.94 1.72 1.25
N VAL A 49 -11.70 2.08 1.58
CA VAL A 49 -11.40 2.90 2.77
C VAL A 49 -10.72 4.21 2.41
N LYS A 50 -10.87 5.20 3.29
CA LYS A 50 -10.06 6.42 3.32
C LYS A 50 -9.13 6.34 4.52
N ASN A 51 -7.84 6.14 4.26
CA ASN A 51 -6.83 6.07 5.31
C ASN A 51 -6.70 7.44 6.00
N LEU A 52 -6.85 7.45 7.33
CA LEU A 52 -6.77 8.68 8.13
C LEU A 52 -5.41 8.84 8.82
N VAL A 53 -4.85 7.72 9.30
CA VAL A 53 -3.57 7.66 10.02
C VAL A 53 -2.85 6.38 9.60
N LEU A 54 -1.52 6.44 9.52
CA LEU A 54 -0.66 5.28 9.29
C LEU A 54 0.35 5.17 10.44
N SER A 55 0.57 3.97 10.95
CA SER A 55 1.62 3.70 11.92
C SER A 55 2.98 3.58 11.24
N CYS A 56 4.04 3.86 12.01
CA CYS A 56 5.43 3.69 11.58
C CYS A 56 6.09 2.69 12.55
N ASP A 57 5.78 1.41 12.38
CA ASP A 57 6.20 0.40 13.35
C ASP A 57 7.59 -0.17 13.02
N PRO A 58 8.43 -0.49 14.02
CA PRO A 58 9.77 -1.04 13.79
C PRO A 58 9.78 -2.33 12.95
N TYR A 59 8.70 -3.10 12.97
CA TYR A 59 8.58 -4.34 12.20
C TYR A 59 8.50 -4.11 10.68
N MET A 60 8.09 -2.91 10.25
CA MET A 60 8.04 -2.50 8.83
C MET A 60 9.44 -2.35 8.22
N ARG A 61 10.49 -2.54 9.01
CA ARG A 61 11.86 -2.61 8.53
C ARG A 61 12.03 -3.82 7.60
N GLY A 62 12.21 -3.57 6.32
CA GLY A 62 12.41 -4.61 5.32
C GLY A 62 13.57 -5.54 5.72
N THR A 63 13.35 -6.85 5.68
CA THR A 63 14.37 -7.82 6.07
C THR A 63 15.15 -8.28 4.83
N LYS A 64 16.46 -8.48 4.96
CA LYS A 64 17.26 -9.07 3.85
C LYS A 64 16.91 -10.53 3.56
N ARG A 65 16.03 -11.14 4.35
CA ARG A 65 15.73 -12.56 4.24
C ARG A 65 14.50 -12.73 3.37
N THR A 66 14.67 -13.46 2.27
CA THR A 66 13.60 -13.90 1.37
C THR A 66 12.94 -15.20 1.86
N ASP A 67 13.21 -15.61 3.11
CA ASP A 67 12.63 -16.80 3.69
C ASP A 67 11.14 -16.59 3.92
N ARG A 68 10.32 -17.44 3.29
CA ARG A 68 8.86 -17.36 3.43
C ARG A 68 8.37 -17.64 4.86
N ASN A 69 9.24 -18.08 5.76
CA ASN A 69 8.95 -18.37 7.15
C ASN A 69 9.19 -17.18 8.10
N ASN A 70 9.66 -16.03 7.61
CA ASN A 70 9.75 -14.83 8.43
C ASN A 70 8.39 -14.15 8.57
N LEU A 71 8.07 -13.74 9.79
CA LEU A 71 6.89 -12.92 10.08
C LEU A 71 6.94 -11.53 9.42
N PHE A 72 8.12 -11.07 9.01
CA PHE A 72 8.35 -9.73 8.48
C PHE A 72 8.94 -9.82 7.06
N TYR A 73 8.15 -9.39 6.07
CA TYR A 73 8.52 -9.37 4.66
C TYR A 73 9.01 -7.97 4.24
N SER A 74 9.93 -7.92 3.28
CA SER A 74 10.31 -6.66 2.61
C SER A 74 9.16 -6.10 1.77
N PHE A 75 9.10 -4.77 1.67
CA PHE A 75 8.24 -4.11 0.69
C PHE A 75 8.64 -4.51 -0.73
N SER A 76 7.69 -4.98 -1.51
CA SER A 76 7.91 -5.27 -2.93
C SER A 76 7.95 -3.98 -3.76
N PRO A 77 8.67 -3.98 -4.90
CA PRO A 77 8.65 -2.86 -5.83
C PRO A 77 7.22 -2.47 -6.20
N ASP A 78 6.94 -1.16 -6.24
CA ASP A 78 5.63 -0.57 -6.59
C ASP A 78 4.44 -1.02 -5.72
N SER A 79 4.70 -1.73 -4.61
CA SER A 79 3.65 -2.02 -3.64
C SER A 79 3.40 -0.83 -2.72
N SER A 80 2.12 -0.63 -2.40
CA SER A 80 1.73 0.27 -1.33
C SER A 80 2.26 -0.27 0.00
N LEU A 81 2.94 0.58 0.77
CA LEU A 81 3.32 0.25 2.15
C LEU A 81 2.01 0.09 2.93
N TYR A 82 1.67 -1.16 3.29
CA TYR A 82 0.33 -1.67 3.57
C TYR A 82 -0.57 -0.84 4.51
N VAL A 83 -1.88 -0.93 4.25
CA VAL A 83 -2.94 -0.82 5.25
C VAL A 83 -3.51 -2.21 5.50
N TYR A 84 -3.43 -2.67 6.74
CA TYR A 84 -4.25 -3.74 7.30
C TYR A 84 -4.63 -3.29 8.71
N ASP A 85 -5.94 -3.24 8.98
CA ASP A 85 -6.45 -3.32 10.34
C ASP A 85 -7.05 -4.73 10.51
N LYS A 86 -6.81 -5.32 11.67
CA LYS A 86 -7.51 -6.54 12.10
C LYS A 86 -8.21 -6.19 13.40
N ASP A 87 -9.53 -6.02 13.24
CA ASP A 87 -10.59 -5.77 14.23
C ASP A 87 -10.80 -4.32 14.70
#